data_AF-A0A939YQZ4-F1
#
_entry.id   AF-A0A939YQZ4-F1
#
_cell.length_a   1.000
_cell.length_b   1.000
_cell.length_c   1.000
_cell.angle_alpha   90.00
_cell.angle_beta   90.00
_cell.angle_gamma   90.00
#
_symmetry.space_group_name_H-M   'P 1'
#
loop_
_entity.id
_entity.type
_entity.pdbx_description
1 polymer ?
#
loop_
_entity_poly.entity_id
_entity_poly.type
_entity_poly.pdbx_seq_one_letter_code
_entity_poly.pdbx_strand_id
1 'polypeptide(L)'
;MRLNRMILPMLCCTMLSGCASAVIGSEVSSEPETATQEETQSATEQTEEPATEPEQPDDPKTEIRKLRAGEPDVPIRFNFKKEGEVIGVYYKQERMCEIKPDRIPDDDTVITGMDCDFDGIEDVYISGEPRPVLMTTGDYWVCDPETLEFHISDKHGFYFGKGLEATAFTKKLETKYSESPKTECTLTLEWKEGELVPVALKKKTMRSFNIDNNIAIMHYEDNYDFDENGDPMLVSRTLLSDDTDDEYVKNELYVRVTDDAVECMRGRDVIQTIPVEGISKIAAALNGMPEVGTGPKPLIYAPIARMEDYDFDGYDDLRIVTGTDKTGAAGSFSFYRYDPSSGQYKEWPELNALPAAPETDPHDEYLYYETSVFEDNTLISSIYYLSWENGRLVPVMHNDNITVFSENGEVYFTDNAGYRYDENGNEYKCTAFEYPKTVSG
;
A
#
# COMPACT_ATOMS: atom_id res chain seq x y z
N MET A 1 -24.90 26.60 -40.25
CA MET A 1 -26.37 26.50 -40.43
C MET A 1 -26.84 25.30 -39.61
N ARG A 2 -27.61 25.54 -38.52
CA ARG A 2 -28.31 24.59 -37.60
C ARG A 2 -27.37 23.58 -36.88
N LEU A 3 -26.96 23.71 -35.61
CA LEU A 3 -27.65 23.93 -34.33
C LEU A 3 -28.83 22.97 -34.09
N ASN A 4 -28.59 21.88 -33.37
CA ASN A 4 -29.62 21.11 -32.67
C ASN A 4 -29.30 21.11 -31.17
N ARG A 5 -30.15 21.83 -30.43
CA ARG A 5 -30.28 21.83 -28.99
C ARG A 5 -31.05 20.57 -28.58
N MET A 6 -30.63 19.88 -27.53
CA MET A 6 -31.55 19.15 -26.67
C MET A 6 -31.46 19.74 -25.27
N ILE A 7 -32.63 20.19 -24.81
CA ILE A 7 -32.97 20.68 -23.48
C ILE A 7 -33.99 19.65 -22.95
N LEU A 8 -33.82 19.13 -21.73
CA LEU A 8 -34.87 18.85 -20.70
C LEU A 8 -34.33 17.89 -19.61
N PRO A 9 -34.91 17.85 -18.39
CA PRO A 9 -35.04 18.93 -17.42
C PRO A 9 -34.45 18.57 -16.04
N MET A 10 -34.12 19.64 -15.32
CA MET A 10 -33.90 19.72 -13.88
C MET A 10 -35.19 19.34 -13.12
N LEU A 11 -35.11 18.41 -12.16
CA LEU A 11 -36.18 18.16 -11.17
C LEU A 11 -35.61 18.37 -9.76
N CYS A 12 -35.99 19.48 -9.14
CA CYS A 12 -35.78 19.77 -7.73
C CYS A 12 -36.77 18.97 -6.87
N CYS A 13 -36.28 18.37 -5.78
CA CYS A 13 -37.08 18.12 -4.58
C CYS A 13 -36.23 18.44 -3.36
N THR A 14 -36.59 19.54 -2.70
CA THR A 14 -36.10 20.00 -1.40
C THR A 14 -36.83 19.30 -0.24
N MET A 15 -36.02 18.98 0.78
CA MET A 15 -36.28 19.01 2.23
C MET A 15 -37.50 18.29 2.83
N LEU A 16 -37.20 17.41 3.81
CA LEU A 16 -37.88 17.44 5.10
C LEU A 16 -36.86 17.30 6.25
N SER A 17 -36.86 18.34 7.08
CA SER A 17 -36.29 18.45 8.42
C SER A 17 -36.98 17.54 9.44
N GLY A 18 -36.24 17.09 10.45
CA GLY A 18 -36.81 16.54 11.69
C GLY A 18 -35.89 16.74 12.89
N CYS A 19 -36.20 17.73 13.72
CA CYS A 19 -35.64 17.94 15.05
C CYS A 19 -36.50 17.21 16.11
N ALA A 20 -35.86 16.62 17.14
CA ALA A 20 -36.34 16.52 18.54
C ALA A 20 -35.25 15.80 19.37
N SER A 21 -34.47 16.47 20.24
CA SER A 21 -34.74 16.88 21.64
C SER A 21 -34.99 15.75 22.65
N ALA A 22 -33.92 15.45 23.39
CA ALA A 22 -33.76 15.34 24.86
C ALA A 22 -34.88 14.76 25.74
N VAL A 23 -34.52 13.74 26.55
CA VAL A 23 -35.01 13.43 27.92
C VAL A 23 -33.88 12.63 28.63
N ILE A 24 -33.09 13.21 29.54
CA ILE A 24 -33.24 13.30 31.02
C ILE A 24 -33.59 11.96 31.70
N GLY A 25 -32.66 11.44 32.50
CA GLY A 25 -32.91 10.35 33.44
C GLY A 25 -31.75 10.22 34.44
N SER A 26 -31.79 11.07 35.47
CA SER A 26 -30.92 11.02 36.65
C SER A 26 -31.44 10.02 37.68
N GLU A 27 -30.64 9.87 38.74
CA GLU A 27 -30.95 9.35 40.08
C GLU A 27 -30.66 7.85 40.30
N VAL A 28 -29.58 7.53 41.04
CA VAL A 28 -29.39 7.56 42.51
C VAL A 28 -29.86 6.24 43.14
N SER A 29 -28.99 5.53 43.84
CA SER A 29 -29.19 5.22 45.27
C SER A 29 -28.08 4.33 45.85
N SER A 30 -27.52 4.86 46.92
CA SER A 30 -26.71 4.32 48.02
C SER A 30 -26.98 2.89 48.52
N GLU A 31 -25.87 2.16 48.84
CA GLU A 31 -25.43 1.59 50.14
C GLU A 31 -26.46 0.98 51.15
N PRO A 32 -26.06 0.23 52.21
CA PRO A 32 -24.83 -0.56 52.47
C PRO A 32 -25.10 -1.93 53.16
N GLU A 33 -24.01 -2.61 53.57
CA GLU A 33 -23.84 -3.53 54.73
C GLU A 33 -24.70 -4.80 54.86
N THR A 34 -24.07 -5.95 55.10
CA THR A 34 -24.12 -6.64 56.41
C THR A 34 -23.04 -7.71 56.47
N ALA A 35 -22.17 -7.62 57.48
CA ALA A 35 -21.26 -8.67 57.90
C ALA A 35 -22.00 -9.68 58.79
N THR A 36 -21.79 -10.98 58.55
CA THR A 36 -22.13 -12.03 59.51
C THR A 36 -20.90 -12.92 59.69
N GLN A 37 -20.29 -12.82 60.87
CA GLN A 37 -19.40 -13.83 61.40
C GLN A 37 -20.24 -15.03 61.87
N GLU A 38 -19.92 -16.22 61.41
CA GLU A 38 -20.21 -17.45 62.15
C GLU A 38 -18.89 -18.19 62.40
N GLU A 39 -18.54 -18.27 63.69
CA GLU A 39 -17.67 -19.31 64.23
C GLU A 39 -18.38 -20.65 64.11
N THR A 40 -17.72 -21.68 63.58
CA THR A 40 -18.12 -23.07 63.87
C THR A 40 -16.89 -23.96 64.01
N GLN A 41 -16.99 -24.84 64.99
CA GLN A 41 -15.96 -25.60 65.65
C GLN A 41 -15.35 -26.71 64.80
N SER A 42 -14.11 -26.99 65.19
CA SER A 42 -13.25 -28.11 64.83
C SER A 42 -13.93 -29.49 65.03
N ALA A 43 -13.87 -30.31 63.98
CA ALA A 43 -13.95 -31.76 64.06
C ALA A 43 -12.80 -32.35 63.23
N THR A 44 -11.81 -32.91 63.92
CA THR A 44 -10.69 -33.62 63.33
C THR A 44 -11.13 -35.06 63.03
N GLU A 45 -11.54 -35.32 61.80
CA GLU A 45 -11.62 -36.69 61.26
C GLU A 45 -10.36 -36.96 60.44
N GLN A 46 -9.57 -37.93 60.89
CA GLN A 46 -8.54 -38.56 60.06
C GLN A 46 -9.23 -39.37 58.97
N THR A 47 -9.43 -38.74 57.82
CA THR A 47 -9.71 -39.43 56.55
C THR A 47 -8.38 -39.93 56.00
N GLU A 48 -8.24 -41.24 55.88
CA GLU A 48 -7.15 -41.87 55.11
C GLU A 48 -7.21 -41.29 53.69
N GLU A 49 -6.12 -40.64 53.24
CA GLU A 49 -5.96 -40.18 51.86
C GLU A 49 -6.23 -41.36 50.92
N PRO A 50 -7.30 -41.34 50.10
CA PRO A 50 -7.41 -42.28 49.01
C PRO A 50 -6.19 -42.02 48.13
N ALA A 51 -5.45 -43.08 47.79
CA ALA A 51 -4.35 -42.99 46.85
C ALA A 51 -4.86 -42.31 45.58
N THR A 52 -4.47 -41.04 45.40
CA THR A 52 -4.83 -40.23 44.24
C THR A 52 -4.27 -40.96 43.03
N GLU A 53 -5.17 -41.62 42.30
CA GLU A 53 -4.89 -42.16 40.98
C GLU A 53 -4.27 -41.00 40.17
N PRO A 54 -3.09 -41.19 39.53
CA PRO A 54 -2.45 -40.10 38.80
C PRO A 54 -3.47 -39.58 37.80
N GLU A 55 -3.89 -38.32 37.96
CA GLU A 55 -4.80 -37.67 37.03
C GLU A 55 -4.22 -37.87 35.63
N GLN A 56 -4.97 -38.57 34.80
CA GLN A 56 -4.59 -38.78 33.42
C GLN A 56 -4.40 -37.38 32.81
N PRO A 57 -3.28 -37.10 32.11
CA PRO A 57 -3.05 -35.78 31.55
C PRO A 57 -4.26 -35.39 30.69
N ASP A 58 -4.83 -34.22 30.97
CA ASP A 58 -5.92 -33.67 30.18
C ASP A 58 -5.48 -33.58 28.71
N ASP A 59 -6.44 -33.72 27.79
CA ASP A 59 -6.16 -33.37 26.40
C ASP A 59 -5.70 -31.88 26.32
N PRO A 60 -4.76 -31.54 25.43
CA PRO A 60 -4.25 -30.18 25.28
C PRO A 60 -5.33 -29.11 25.19
N LYS A 61 -6.45 -29.39 24.48
CA LYS A 61 -7.55 -28.43 24.34
C LYS A 61 -8.26 -28.18 25.66
N THR A 62 -8.49 -29.23 26.44
CA THR A 62 -9.07 -29.13 27.78
C THR A 62 -8.16 -28.36 28.73
N GLU A 63 -6.85 -28.58 28.66
CA GLU A 63 -5.87 -27.85 29.48
C GLU A 63 -5.89 -26.35 29.16
N ILE A 64 -5.85 -25.97 27.88
CA ILE A 64 -5.91 -24.57 27.45
C ILE A 64 -7.20 -23.89 27.93
N ARG A 65 -8.36 -24.55 27.80
CA ARG A 65 -9.63 -24.00 28.29
C ARG A 65 -9.65 -23.80 29.81
N LYS A 66 -9.10 -24.75 30.57
CA LYS A 66 -8.96 -24.61 32.03
C LYS A 66 -8.05 -23.44 32.38
N LEU A 67 -6.91 -23.32 31.70
CA LEU A 67 -5.97 -22.22 31.89
C LEU A 67 -6.62 -20.87 31.59
N ARG A 68 -7.39 -20.77 30.51
CA ARG A 68 -8.13 -19.55 30.15
C ARG A 68 -9.25 -19.19 31.13
N ALA A 69 -9.91 -20.18 31.71
CA ALA A 69 -10.94 -19.95 32.72
C ALA A 69 -10.36 -19.49 34.07
N GLY A 70 -9.15 -19.92 34.41
CA GLY A 70 -8.48 -19.57 35.68
C GLY A 70 -7.56 -18.34 35.60
N GLU A 71 -6.84 -18.20 34.48
CA GLU A 71 -5.75 -17.23 34.28
C GLU A 71 -5.80 -16.65 32.85
N PRO A 72 -6.82 -15.82 32.52
CA PRO A 72 -7.02 -15.31 31.16
C PRO A 72 -5.86 -14.46 30.63
N ASP A 73 -5.05 -13.89 31.51
CA ASP A 73 -3.90 -13.04 31.14
C ASP A 73 -2.64 -13.84 30.77
N VAL A 74 -2.64 -15.18 30.93
CA VAL A 74 -1.49 -16.02 30.57
C VAL A 74 -1.51 -16.31 29.07
N PRO A 75 -0.48 -15.88 28.31
CA PRO A 75 -0.46 -16.08 26.87
C PRO A 75 -0.28 -17.56 26.53
N ILE A 76 -1.14 -18.08 25.65
CA ILE A 76 -1.04 -19.42 25.10
C ILE A 76 -0.16 -19.37 23.85
N ARG A 77 0.91 -20.15 23.81
CA ARG A 77 1.83 -20.24 22.66
C ARG A 77 1.84 -21.62 22.05
N PHE A 78 1.94 -21.66 20.74
CA PHE A 78 2.01 -22.87 19.94
C PHE A 78 3.40 -23.04 19.31
N ASN A 79 3.64 -24.24 18.81
CA ASN A 79 4.74 -24.51 17.91
C ASN A 79 4.14 -24.98 16.58
N PHE A 80 4.45 -24.24 15.51
CA PHE A 80 3.97 -24.51 14.17
C PHE A 80 5.07 -25.23 13.37
N LYS A 81 4.72 -26.32 12.70
CA LYS A 81 5.66 -27.10 11.89
C LYS A 81 5.03 -27.54 10.58
N LYS A 82 5.75 -27.38 9.47
CA LYS A 82 5.35 -27.96 8.18
C LYS A 82 5.46 -29.47 8.23
N GLU A 83 4.40 -30.14 7.78
CA GLU A 83 4.28 -31.59 7.73
C GLU A 83 3.70 -32.03 6.39
N GLY A 84 4.56 -32.09 5.37
CA GLY A 84 4.11 -32.38 4.01
C GLY A 84 3.23 -31.24 3.48
N GLU A 85 1.94 -31.50 3.35
CA GLU A 85 0.94 -30.56 2.80
C GLU A 85 0.08 -29.86 3.86
N VAL A 86 0.48 -29.91 5.13
CA VAL A 86 -0.21 -29.22 6.23
C VAL A 86 0.80 -28.53 7.15
N ILE A 87 0.29 -27.62 8.00
CA ILE A 87 1.03 -27.08 9.13
C ILE A 87 0.44 -27.68 10.41
N GLY A 88 1.22 -28.46 11.14
CA GLY A 88 0.82 -29.01 12.43
C GLY A 88 0.92 -27.94 13.52
N VAL A 89 -0.11 -27.85 14.35
CA VAL A 89 -0.15 -26.95 15.52
C VAL A 89 0.07 -27.77 16.78
N TYR A 90 1.07 -27.38 17.58
CA TYR A 90 1.49 -28.11 18.78
C TYR A 90 1.43 -27.25 20.03
N TYR A 91 0.88 -27.79 21.11
CA TYR A 91 0.96 -27.21 22.46
C TYR A 91 1.71 -28.19 23.37
N LYS A 92 2.77 -27.71 24.05
CA LYS A 92 3.64 -28.55 24.89
C LYS A 92 4.12 -29.87 24.23
N GLN A 93 4.43 -29.81 22.92
CA GLN A 93 4.86 -30.94 22.08
C GLN A 93 3.75 -31.94 21.70
N GLU A 94 2.52 -31.73 22.13
CA GLU A 94 1.36 -32.52 21.72
C GLU A 94 0.64 -31.85 20.54
N ARG A 95 0.30 -32.64 19.53
CA ARG A 95 -0.39 -32.13 18.33
C ARG A 95 -1.85 -31.83 18.65
N MET A 96 -2.28 -30.61 18.37
CA MET A 96 -3.65 -30.16 18.60
C MET A 96 -4.53 -30.26 17.36
N CYS A 97 -4.06 -29.67 16.26
CA CYS A 97 -4.79 -29.61 14.99
C CYS A 97 -3.83 -29.44 13.81
N GLU A 98 -4.38 -29.24 12.62
CA GLU A 98 -3.64 -28.94 11.40
C GLU A 98 -4.26 -27.78 10.65
N ILE A 99 -3.43 -26.94 10.05
CA ILE A 99 -3.81 -25.87 9.15
C ILE A 99 -3.51 -26.32 7.72
N LYS A 100 -4.47 -26.09 6.82
CA LYS A 100 -4.39 -26.41 5.39
C LYS A 100 -4.41 -25.11 4.60
N PRO A 101 -3.27 -24.42 4.45
CA PRO A 101 -3.22 -23.23 3.61
C PRO A 101 -3.40 -23.62 2.14
N ASP A 102 -3.93 -22.70 1.33
CA ASP A 102 -4.05 -22.89 -0.13
C ASP A 102 -2.70 -23.16 -0.79
N ARG A 103 -1.64 -22.63 -0.16
CA ARG A 103 -0.25 -22.85 -0.56
C ARG A 103 0.57 -23.20 0.67
N ILE A 104 1.31 -24.30 0.56
CA ILE A 104 2.27 -24.69 1.59
C ILE A 104 3.59 -23.95 1.38
N PRO A 105 4.12 -23.28 2.41
CA PRO A 105 5.40 -22.60 2.30
C PRO A 105 6.53 -23.59 2.06
N ASP A 106 7.61 -23.16 1.40
CA ASP A 106 8.76 -24.04 1.12
C ASP A 106 9.57 -24.37 2.39
N ASP A 107 9.60 -23.44 3.36
CA ASP A 107 10.36 -23.50 4.60
C ASP A 107 9.47 -23.10 5.81
N ASP A 108 9.77 -23.61 7.00
CA ASP A 108 9.12 -23.25 8.26
C ASP A 108 9.42 -21.80 8.68
N THR A 109 10.51 -21.20 8.17
CA THR A 109 10.93 -19.82 8.50
C THR A 109 9.92 -18.73 8.10
N VAL A 110 8.92 -19.07 7.29
CA VAL A 110 7.86 -18.14 6.87
C VAL A 110 6.55 -18.32 7.65
N ILE A 111 6.58 -19.13 8.72
CA ILE A 111 5.47 -19.34 9.65
C ILE A 111 5.77 -18.59 10.94
N THR A 112 5.01 -17.53 11.21
CA THR A 112 5.25 -16.64 12.35
C THR A 112 4.07 -16.71 13.30
N GLY A 113 4.28 -17.25 14.50
CA GLY A 113 3.30 -17.23 15.58
C GLY A 113 3.22 -15.84 16.23
N MET A 114 2.02 -15.31 16.39
CA MET A 114 1.75 -14.06 17.10
C MET A 114 0.28 -14.00 17.51
N ASP A 115 -0.04 -13.43 18.67
CA ASP A 115 -1.43 -13.09 19.05
C ASP A 115 -1.82 -11.78 18.33
N CYS A 116 -2.50 -11.90 17.17
CA CYS A 116 -2.78 -10.75 16.30
C CYS A 116 -4.14 -10.10 16.56
N ASP A 117 -5.07 -10.81 17.20
CA ASP A 117 -6.35 -10.26 17.67
C ASP A 117 -6.38 -9.88 19.16
N PHE A 118 -5.27 -10.12 19.87
CA PHE A 118 -5.04 -9.77 21.28
C PHE A 118 -6.01 -10.43 22.24
N ASP A 119 -6.47 -11.64 21.91
CA ASP A 119 -7.30 -12.44 22.79
C ASP A 119 -6.49 -13.21 23.85
N GLY A 120 -5.16 -13.27 23.72
CA GLY A 120 -4.25 -14.00 24.61
C GLY A 120 -3.88 -15.40 24.12
N ILE A 121 -4.32 -15.80 22.93
CA ILE A 121 -4.00 -17.05 22.26
C ILE A 121 -3.18 -16.74 21.00
N GLU A 122 -2.09 -17.46 20.79
CA GLU A 122 -1.23 -17.22 19.64
C GLU A 122 -1.91 -17.65 18.32
N ASP A 123 -2.02 -16.71 17.39
CA ASP A 123 -2.40 -16.92 16.00
C ASP A 123 -1.18 -17.23 15.13
N VAL A 124 -1.38 -17.38 13.82
CA VAL A 124 -0.27 -17.59 12.90
C VAL A 124 -0.41 -16.79 11.62
N TYR A 125 0.69 -16.12 11.24
CA TYR A 125 0.89 -15.56 9.92
C TYR A 125 1.69 -16.54 9.07
N ILE A 126 1.17 -16.90 7.90
CA ILE A 126 1.85 -17.77 6.93
C ILE A 126 2.19 -16.90 5.71
N SER A 127 3.48 -16.62 5.53
CA SER A 127 3.95 -15.81 4.41
C SER A 127 3.74 -16.53 3.08
N GLY A 128 3.28 -15.78 2.08
CA GLY A 128 3.14 -16.24 0.71
C GLY A 128 4.43 -16.12 -0.09
N GLU A 129 4.27 -16.09 -1.41
CA GLU A 129 5.39 -15.94 -2.34
C GLU A 129 5.90 -14.49 -2.33
N PRO A 130 7.24 -14.26 -2.32
CA PRO A 130 7.78 -12.93 -2.50
C PRO A 130 7.25 -12.32 -3.80
N ARG A 131 6.69 -11.11 -3.70
CA ARG A 131 6.22 -10.38 -4.89
C ARG A 131 7.33 -9.49 -5.44
N PRO A 132 7.30 -9.15 -6.74
CA PRO A 132 8.31 -8.28 -7.37
C PRO A 132 8.48 -6.92 -6.67
N VAL A 133 7.41 -6.45 -6.02
CA VAL A 133 7.36 -5.17 -5.31
C VAL A 133 7.71 -5.36 -3.84
N LEU A 134 8.96 -5.76 -3.53
CA LEU A 134 9.63 -5.71 -2.20
C LEU A 134 8.77 -6.00 -0.94
N MET A 135 7.71 -6.79 -1.05
CA MET A 135 6.81 -7.13 0.05
C MET A 135 6.40 -8.58 -0.06
N THR A 136 6.40 -9.27 1.08
CA THR A 136 5.87 -10.62 1.19
C THR A 136 4.50 -10.52 1.84
N THR A 137 3.46 -10.82 1.08
CA THR A 137 2.08 -10.90 1.57
C THR A 137 1.77 -12.32 2.03
N GLY A 138 0.86 -12.48 2.98
CA GLY A 138 0.51 -13.78 3.52
C GLY A 138 -0.91 -13.84 4.05
N ASP A 139 -1.22 -14.95 4.69
CA ASP A 139 -2.52 -15.22 5.30
C ASP A 139 -2.39 -15.29 6.82
N TYR A 140 -3.27 -14.56 7.50
CA TYR A 140 -3.44 -14.66 8.94
C TYR A 140 -4.48 -15.72 9.25
N TRP A 141 -4.12 -16.64 10.13
CA TRP A 141 -5.00 -17.68 10.65
C TRP A 141 -5.20 -17.46 12.14
N VAL A 142 -6.43 -17.10 12.51
CA VAL A 142 -6.80 -16.76 13.88
C VAL A 142 -7.35 -18.00 14.59
N CYS A 143 -6.92 -18.20 15.83
CA CYS A 143 -7.37 -19.29 16.69
C CYS A 143 -8.71 -18.92 17.33
N ASP A 144 -9.76 -19.69 17.10
CA ASP A 144 -11.02 -19.52 17.82
C ASP A 144 -10.85 -20.02 19.28
N PRO A 145 -11.06 -19.17 20.30
CA PRO A 145 -10.78 -19.51 21.70
C PRO A 145 -11.70 -20.60 22.27
N GLU A 146 -12.88 -20.83 21.67
CA GLU A 146 -13.83 -21.84 22.14
C GLU A 146 -13.49 -23.21 21.58
N THR A 147 -13.18 -23.27 20.29
CA THR A 147 -12.96 -24.53 19.53
C THR A 147 -11.49 -24.93 19.44
N LEU A 148 -10.58 -23.97 19.58
CA LEU A 148 -9.14 -24.09 19.32
C LEU A 148 -8.87 -24.61 17.91
N GLU A 149 -9.65 -24.10 16.95
CA GLU A 149 -9.48 -24.31 15.52
C GLU A 149 -9.01 -23.00 14.86
N PHE A 150 -8.15 -23.13 13.85
CA PHE A 150 -7.59 -21.99 13.14
C PHE A 150 -8.38 -21.75 11.85
N HIS A 151 -8.72 -20.49 11.60
CA HIS A 151 -9.42 -20.07 10.38
C HIS A 151 -8.75 -18.85 9.76
N ILE A 152 -8.79 -18.76 8.43
CA ILE A 152 -8.29 -17.58 7.73
C ILE A 152 -9.11 -16.34 8.13
N SER A 153 -8.43 -15.23 8.41
CA SER A 153 -9.06 -14.00 8.87
C SER A 153 -9.02 -12.91 7.80
N ASP A 154 -10.15 -12.65 7.17
CA ASP A 154 -10.31 -11.53 6.22
C ASP A 154 -10.10 -10.16 6.89
N LYS A 155 -10.30 -10.10 8.22
CA LYS A 155 -10.12 -8.89 9.03
C LYS A 155 -8.67 -8.46 9.18
N HIS A 156 -7.75 -9.40 8.98
CA HIS A 156 -6.31 -9.14 8.98
C HIS A 156 -5.75 -8.97 7.55
N GLY A 157 -6.62 -9.09 6.54
CA GLY A 157 -6.30 -8.93 5.12
C GLY A 157 -6.30 -7.47 4.64
N PHE A 158 -5.59 -6.56 5.32
CA PHE A 158 -5.61 -5.12 5.02
C PHE A 158 -4.89 -4.71 3.73
N TYR A 159 -4.32 -5.66 2.99
CA TYR A 159 -3.69 -5.46 1.70
C TYR A 159 -4.31 -6.40 0.64
N PHE A 160 -5.42 -5.96 0.03
CA PHE A 160 -6.20 -6.76 -0.93
C PHE A 160 -6.58 -8.15 -0.38
N GLY A 161 -7.13 -8.20 0.84
CA GLY A 161 -7.50 -9.46 1.49
C GLY A 161 -6.31 -10.30 1.96
N LYS A 162 -5.07 -9.81 1.81
CA LYS A 162 -3.85 -10.42 2.36
C LYS A 162 -3.25 -9.57 3.46
N GLY A 163 -2.57 -10.23 4.38
CA GLY A 163 -1.79 -9.58 5.42
C GLY A 163 -0.37 -9.26 4.95
N LEU A 164 0.31 -8.38 5.68
CA LEU A 164 1.76 -8.23 5.63
C LEU A 164 2.34 -8.77 6.94
N GLU A 165 3.56 -9.30 6.90
CA GLU A 165 4.24 -9.71 8.13
C GLU A 165 4.32 -8.54 9.11
N ALA A 166 3.92 -8.78 10.36
CA ALA A 166 3.83 -7.75 11.39
C ALA A 166 4.45 -8.21 12.70
N THR A 167 4.81 -7.25 13.54
CA THR A 167 5.16 -7.46 14.94
C THR A 167 4.02 -6.96 15.83
N ALA A 168 3.56 -7.79 16.74
CA ALA A 168 2.52 -7.44 17.70
C ALA A 168 3.10 -6.79 18.97
N PHE A 169 2.51 -5.69 19.43
CA PHE A 169 2.80 -5.06 20.72
C PHE A 169 1.60 -4.24 21.21
N THR A 170 1.26 -4.35 22.50
CA THR A 170 0.29 -3.44 23.17
C THR A 170 -1.00 -3.17 22.36
N LYS A 171 -1.71 -4.22 21.92
CA LYS A 171 -2.92 -4.13 21.06
C LYS A 171 -2.71 -3.49 19.69
N LYS A 172 -1.48 -3.47 19.21
CA LYS A 172 -1.09 -2.93 17.91
C LYS A 172 -0.28 -3.93 17.12
N LEU A 173 -0.45 -3.88 15.81
CA LEU A 173 0.42 -4.54 14.84
C LEU A 173 1.24 -3.46 14.12
N GLU A 174 2.53 -3.69 13.97
CA GLU A 174 3.39 -2.88 13.11
C GLU A 174 3.91 -3.73 11.97
N THR A 175 3.69 -3.28 10.75
CA THR A 175 4.23 -3.91 9.55
C THR A 175 5.16 -2.95 8.82
N LYS A 176 6.19 -3.51 8.19
CA LYS A 176 7.17 -2.77 7.39
C LYS A 176 7.10 -3.26 5.95
N TYR A 177 7.08 -2.33 5.02
CA TYR A 177 7.01 -2.62 3.59
C TYR A 177 7.71 -1.51 2.79
N SER A 178 7.80 -1.69 1.48
CA SER A 178 8.41 -0.72 0.58
C SER A 178 7.48 -0.42 -0.58
N GLU A 179 7.22 0.87 -0.84
CA GLU A 179 6.42 1.33 -1.98
C GLU A 179 7.27 1.48 -3.25
N SER A 180 8.58 1.67 -3.08
CA SER A 180 9.58 1.75 -4.13
C SER A 180 10.97 1.46 -3.54
N PRO A 181 11.99 1.15 -4.35
CA PRO A 181 13.36 0.98 -3.86
C PRO A 181 13.92 2.18 -3.07
N LYS A 182 13.26 3.34 -3.14
CA LYS A 182 13.64 4.58 -2.45
C LYS A 182 12.68 4.95 -1.31
N THR A 183 11.65 4.16 -1.03
CA THR A 183 10.62 4.48 -0.02
C THR A 183 10.36 3.28 0.88
N GLU A 184 10.73 3.41 2.15
CA GLU A 184 10.44 2.46 3.22
C GLU A 184 9.25 2.95 4.03
N CYS A 185 8.34 2.05 4.38
CA CYS A 185 7.11 2.37 5.09
C CYS A 185 6.99 1.56 6.37
N THR A 186 6.39 2.16 7.39
CA THR A 186 6.00 1.50 8.65
C THR A 186 4.55 1.86 8.93
N LEU A 187 3.67 0.86 8.86
CA LEU A 187 2.24 1.01 9.13
C LEU A 187 1.94 0.43 10.51
N THR A 188 1.26 1.21 11.34
CA THR A 188 0.75 0.79 12.64
C THR A 188 -0.77 0.66 12.60
N LEU A 189 -1.25 -0.52 12.98
CA LEU A 189 -2.65 -0.89 13.09
C LEU A 189 -2.99 -1.11 14.57
N GLU A 190 -4.19 -0.76 14.99
CA GLU A 190 -4.70 -1.00 16.34
C GLU A 190 -5.94 -1.88 16.26
N TRP A 191 -6.02 -2.91 17.11
CA TRP A 191 -7.20 -3.77 17.18
C TRP A 191 -8.33 -3.08 17.94
N LYS A 192 -9.40 -2.72 17.25
CA LYS A 192 -10.58 -2.05 17.80
C LYS A 192 -11.85 -2.70 17.29
N GLU A 193 -12.77 -2.97 18.22
CA GLU A 193 -14.11 -3.47 17.89
C GLU A 193 -14.10 -4.74 17.01
N GLY A 194 -13.04 -5.55 17.15
CA GLY A 194 -12.86 -6.80 16.42
C GLY A 194 -12.31 -6.64 15.00
N GLU A 195 -11.70 -5.50 14.66
CA GLU A 195 -11.05 -5.21 13.37
C GLU A 195 -9.72 -4.47 13.57
N LEU A 196 -8.82 -4.56 12.58
CA LEU A 196 -7.60 -3.74 12.53
C LEU A 196 -7.91 -2.38 11.94
N VAL A 197 -7.65 -1.33 12.70
CA VAL A 197 -7.82 0.07 12.28
C VAL A 197 -6.44 0.71 12.11
N PRO A 198 -6.15 1.34 10.97
CA PRO A 198 -4.90 2.08 10.80
C PRO A 198 -4.85 3.31 11.70
N VAL A 199 -3.73 3.52 12.39
CA VAL A 199 -3.56 4.63 13.33
C VAL A 199 -2.34 5.48 13.09
N ALA A 200 -1.32 4.96 12.41
CA ALA A 200 -0.15 5.73 12.00
C ALA A 200 0.52 5.09 10.78
N LEU A 201 1.03 5.92 9.88
CA LEU A 201 1.89 5.49 8.79
C LEU A 201 3.10 6.42 8.73
N LYS A 202 4.29 5.83 8.70
CA LYS A 202 5.54 6.55 8.52
C LYS A 202 6.17 6.14 7.20
N LYS A 203 6.56 7.11 6.37
CA LYS A 203 7.28 6.87 5.12
C LYS A 203 8.64 7.54 5.17
N LYS A 204 9.70 6.79 4.87
CA LYS A 204 11.06 7.29 4.70
C LYS A 204 11.41 7.24 3.23
N THR A 205 11.53 8.40 2.60
CA THR A 205 11.77 8.52 1.15
C THR A 205 13.12 9.14 0.88
N MET A 206 13.92 8.48 0.05
CA MET A 206 15.16 9.02 -0.51
C MET A 206 14.86 9.69 -1.86
N ARG A 207 15.10 10.99 -1.97
CA ARG A 207 15.05 11.72 -3.23
C ARG A 207 16.46 12.13 -3.64
N SER A 208 16.75 12.01 -4.93
CA SER A 208 18.01 12.40 -5.53
C SER A 208 17.75 13.61 -6.42
N PHE A 209 18.41 14.72 -6.14
CA PHE A 209 18.35 15.95 -6.92
C PHE A 209 19.70 16.18 -7.58
N ASN A 210 19.70 16.69 -8.80
CA ASN A 210 20.91 17.14 -9.44
C ASN A 210 21.04 18.65 -9.22
N ILE A 211 22.14 19.07 -8.60
CA ILE A 211 22.46 20.48 -8.39
C ILE A 211 23.88 20.69 -8.94
N ASP A 212 24.02 21.45 -10.02
CA ASP A 212 25.31 21.79 -10.63
C ASP A 212 26.19 20.57 -10.99
N ASN A 213 25.59 19.50 -11.53
CA ASN A 213 26.22 18.20 -11.81
C ASN A 213 26.65 17.38 -10.57
N ASN A 214 26.17 17.74 -9.38
CA ASN A 214 26.30 16.93 -8.18
C ASN A 214 24.95 16.33 -7.79
N ILE A 215 24.95 15.03 -7.49
CA ILE A 215 23.76 14.35 -6.96
C ILE A 215 23.68 14.67 -5.46
N ALA A 216 22.76 15.54 -5.08
CA ALA A 216 22.33 15.72 -3.71
C ALA A 216 21.29 14.63 -3.37
N ILE A 217 21.54 13.87 -2.30
CA ILE A 217 20.58 12.90 -1.78
C ILE A 217 19.93 13.52 -0.56
N MET A 218 18.61 13.63 -0.59
CA MET A 218 17.80 14.11 0.53
C MET A 218 16.91 12.98 1.03
N HIS A 219 16.83 12.84 2.36
CA HIS A 219 15.97 11.87 3.01
C HIS A 219 14.80 12.61 3.64
N TYR A 220 13.58 12.14 3.38
CA TYR A 220 12.36 12.68 3.96
C TYR A 220 11.75 11.64 4.88
N GLU A 221 11.23 12.08 6.03
CA GLU A 221 10.34 11.29 6.87
C GLU A 221 8.96 11.94 6.90
N ASP A 222 7.98 11.28 6.30
CA ASP A 222 6.58 11.69 6.31
C ASP A 222 5.83 10.90 7.36
N ASN A 223 5.10 11.60 8.23
CA ASN A 223 4.27 11.01 9.25
C ASN A 223 2.80 11.28 8.92
N TYR A 224 2.00 10.23 8.87
CA TYR A 224 0.60 10.25 8.53
C TYR A 224 -0.24 9.73 9.70
N ASP A 225 -1.39 10.37 9.91
CA ASP A 225 -2.53 9.77 10.60
C ASP A 225 -3.59 9.37 9.56
N PHE A 226 -4.75 8.92 10.02
CA PHE A 226 -5.84 8.45 9.17
C PHE A 226 -7.13 9.21 9.48
N ASP A 227 -7.91 9.51 8.45
CA ASP A 227 -9.23 10.11 8.63
C ASP A 227 -10.30 9.06 8.98
N GLU A 228 -11.56 9.48 9.04
CA GLU A 228 -12.71 8.63 9.36
C GLU A 228 -12.98 7.53 8.33
N ASN A 229 -12.44 7.66 7.11
CA ASN A 229 -12.55 6.66 6.06
C ASN A 229 -11.35 5.70 6.02
N GLY A 230 -10.34 5.94 6.87
CA GLY A 230 -9.09 5.19 6.87
C GLY A 230 -8.11 5.66 5.79
N ASP A 231 -8.26 6.87 5.25
CA ASP A 231 -7.35 7.42 4.26
C ASP A 231 -6.19 8.20 4.92
N PRO A 232 -4.93 8.03 4.47
CA PRO A 232 -3.78 8.64 5.11
C PRO A 232 -3.75 10.17 4.92
N MET A 233 -3.54 10.91 6.02
CA MET A 233 -3.41 12.37 6.04
C MET A 233 -2.02 12.77 6.54
N LEU A 234 -1.30 13.60 5.79
CA LEU A 234 0.05 14.03 6.17
C LEU A 234 -0.03 14.97 7.38
N VAL A 235 0.62 14.58 8.47
CA VAL A 235 0.70 15.34 9.72
C VAL A 235 1.96 16.19 9.75
N SER A 236 3.10 15.59 9.39
CA SER A 236 4.40 16.28 9.32
C SER A 236 5.33 15.63 8.30
N ARG A 237 6.26 16.44 7.79
CA ARG A 237 7.40 16.00 6.98
C ARG A 237 8.68 16.51 7.65
N THR A 238 9.69 15.67 7.69
CA THR A 238 11.01 16.02 8.25
C THR A 238 12.06 15.80 7.19
N LEU A 239 12.90 16.80 6.92
CA LEU A 239 14.08 16.62 6.10
C LEU A 239 15.19 16.07 6.99
N LEU A 240 15.57 14.83 6.75
CA LEU A 240 16.69 14.17 7.41
C LEU A 240 17.96 14.56 6.64
N SER A 241 18.83 15.37 7.25
CA SER A 241 20.15 15.70 6.72
C SER A 241 21.26 15.11 7.60
N ASP A 242 22.43 14.85 7.02
CA ASP A 242 23.55 14.22 7.75
C ASP A 242 24.06 15.08 8.93
N ASP A 243 23.84 16.40 8.90
CA ASP A 243 24.37 17.35 9.88
C ASP A 243 23.30 17.88 10.86
N THR A 244 22.02 17.90 10.48
CA THR A 244 20.90 18.33 11.34
C THR A 244 19.57 17.67 10.93
N ASP A 245 18.77 17.25 11.92
CA ASP A 245 17.36 16.92 11.70
C ASP A 245 16.57 18.25 11.71
N ASP A 246 16.35 18.83 10.54
CA ASP A 246 15.52 20.03 10.41
C ASP A 246 14.08 19.62 10.08
N GLU A 247 13.19 19.76 11.08
CA GLU A 247 11.75 19.57 10.89
C GLU A 247 11.18 20.73 10.06
N TYR A 248 10.71 20.43 8.85
CA TYR A 248 10.19 21.42 7.91
C TYR A 248 8.72 21.17 7.58
N VAL A 249 7.95 22.24 7.72
CA VAL A 249 6.62 22.48 7.14
C VAL A 249 5.45 21.61 7.62
N LYS A 250 4.57 22.30 8.33
CA LYS A 250 3.12 22.06 8.37
C LYS A 250 2.53 22.68 7.09
N ASN A 251 1.88 21.90 6.21
CA ASN A 251 1.16 22.32 4.98
C ASN A 251 1.90 22.25 3.62
N GLU A 252 2.73 21.25 3.34
CA GLU A 252 3.18 20.99 1.96
C GLU A 252 2.04 20.44 1.09
N LEU A 253 2.14 20.69 -0.23
CA LEU A 253 1.28 20.05 -1.22
C LEU A 253 1.69 18.57 -1.34
N TYR A 254 0.72 17.67 -1.26
CA TYR A 254 0.95 16.25 -1.53
C TYR A 254 -0.29 15.64 -2.19
N VAL A 255 -0.16 14.43 -2.72
CA VAL A 255 -1.27 13.68 -3.28
C VAL A 255 -1.68 12.51 -2.39
N ARG A 256 -2.98 12.33 -2.25
CA ARG A 256 -3.62 11.21 -1.58
C ARG A 256 -4.43 10.43 -2.61
N VAL A 257 -4.30 9.11 -2.61
CA VAL A 257 -5.13 8.23 -3.45
C VAL A 257 -6.23 7.65 -2.56
N THR A 258 -7.47 7.77 -3.02
CA THR A 258 -8.67 7.21 -2.40
C THR A 258 -9.27 6.17 -3.35
N ASP A 259 -10.44 5.60 -3.05
CA ASP A 259 -11.03 4.58 -3.94
C ASP A 259 -11.52 5.09 -5.30
N ASP A 260 -11.86 6.36 -5.40
CA ASP A 260 -12.50 6.94 -6.57
C ASP A 260 -11.87 8.27 -7.03
N ALA A 261 -10.80 8.71 -6.37
CA ALA A 261 -10.11 9.93 -6.72
C ALA A 261 -8.63 9.95 -6.32
N VAL A 262 -7.88 10.79 -7.02
CA VAL A 262 -6.64 11.38 -6.53
C VAL A 262 -6.94 12.76 -5.99
N GLU A 263 -6.63 12.98 -4.72
CA GLU A 263 -6.85 14.24 -4.03
C GLU A 263 -5.53 14.98 -3.83
N CYS A 264 -5.54 16.24 -4.23
CA CYS A 264 -4.44 17.16 -3.99
C CYS A 264 -4.68 17.82 -2.63
N MET A 265 -3.77 17.57 -1.71
CA MET A 265 -3.90 17.89 -0.30
C MET A 265 -2.92 19.00 0.10
N ARG A 266 -3.32 19.83 1.05
CA ARG A 266 -2.41 20.76 1.74
C ARG A 266 -2.63 20.65 3.24
N GLY A 267 -1.73 19.98 3.93
CA GLY A 267 -2.00 19.54 5.30
C GLY A 267 -3.23 18.63 5.33
N ARG A 268 -4.29 19.01 6.06
CA ARG A 268 -5.54 18.24 6.12
C ARG A 268 -6.61 18.68 5.11
N ASP A 269 -6.37 19.77 4.39
CA ASP A 269 -7.37 20.34 3.48
C ASP A 269 -7.26 19.69 2.09
N VAL A 270 -8.37 19.19 1.58
CA VAL A 270 -8.51 18.79 0.16
C VAL A 270 -8.62 20.06 -0.67
N ILE A 271 -7.61 20.33 -1.50
CA ILE A 271 -7.54 21.52 -2.38
C ILE A 271 -8.22 21.24 -3.72
N GLN A 272 -8.10 20.00 -4.19
CA GLN A 272 -8.70 19.54 -5.44
C GLN A 272 -8.91 18.03 -5.38
N THR A 273 -10.02 17.58 -5.94
CA THR A 273 -10.32 16.15 -6.15
C THR A 273 -10.34 15.90 -7.65
N ILE A 274 -9.54 14.94 -8.11
CA ILE A 274 -9.48 14.48 -9.50
C ILE A 274 -10.09 13.07 -9.53
N PRO A 275 -11.31 12.90 -10.07
CA PRO A 275 -11.97 11.59 -10.12
C PRO A 275 -11.19 10.59 -10.97
N VAL A 276 -11.07 9.35 -10.50
CA VAL A 276 -10.44 8.23 -11.22
C VAL A 276 -11.26 6.98 -10.97
N GLU A 277 -11.81 6.41 -12.03
CA GLU A 277 -12.61 5.20 -11.92
C GLU A 277 -11.74 3.95 -11.75
N GLY A 278 -12.17 3.05 -10.86
CA GLY A 278 -11.57 1.71 -10.74
C GLY A 278 -10.16 1.70 -10.14
N ILE A 279 -9.82 2.64 -9.25
CA ILE A 279 -8.51 2.69 -8.58
C ILE A 279 -8.16 1.35 -7.92
N SER A 280 -9.08 0.72 -7.18
CA SER A 280 -8.79 -0.55 -6.50
C SER A 280 -8.40 -1.66 -7.50
N LYS A 281 -9.01 -1.66 -8.69
CA LYS A 281 -8.69 -2.60 -9.77
C LYS A 281 -7.34 -2.30 -10.41
N ILE A 282 -7.03 -1.02 -10.65
CA ILE A 282 -5.72 -0.58 -11.14
C ILE A 282 -4.64 -1.00 -10.13
N ALA A 283 -4.84 -0.71 -8.85
CA ALA A 283 -3.91 -1.03 -7.78
C ALA A 283 -3.68 -2.54 -7.63
N ALA A 284 -4.73 -3.36 -7.69
CA ALA A 284 -4.62 -4.82 -7.65
C ALA A 284 -3.80 -5.34 -8.83
N ALA A 285 -4.09 -4.86 -10.05
CA ALA A 285 -3.37 -5.25 -11.26
C ALA A 285 -1.87 -4.87 -11.20
N LEU A 286 -1.55 -3.64 -10.79
CA LEU A 286 -0.17 -3.17 -10.63
C LEU A 286 0.64 -3.99 -9.61
N ASN A 287 -0.04 -4.58 -8.62
CA ASN A 287 0.58 -5.45 -7.61
C ASN A 287 0.55 -6.94 -7.98
N GLY A 288 0.00 -7.31 -9.14
CA GLY A 288 -0.20 -8.72 -9.51
C GLY A 288 -1.11 -9.48 -8.54
N MET A 289 -2.08 -8.77 -7.95
CA MET A 289 -3.05 -9.30 -7.01
C MET A 289 -4.40 -9.56 -7.70
N PRO A 290 -5.12 -10.63 -7.33
CA PRO A 290 -6.51 -10.76 -7.72
C PRO A 290 -7.30 -9.56 -7.18
N GLU A 291 -8.29 -9.08 -7.94
CA GLU A 291 -9.27 -8.12 -7.44
C GLU A 291 -10.08 -8.83 -6.35
N VAL A 292 -9.66 -8.72 -5.10
CA VAL A 292 -10.30 -9.46 -4.00
C VAL A 292 -11.57 -8.72 -3.60
N GLY A 293 -12.70 -9.42 -3.72
CA GLY A 293 -14.01 -8.94 -3.27
C GLY A 293 -14.09 -8.77 -1.75
N THR A 294 -15.04 -7.93 -1.32
CA THR A 294 -15.58 -7.69 0.04
C THR A 294 -14.61 -7.46 1.23
N GLY A 295 -13.31 -7.66 1.08
CA GLY A 295 -12.30 -7.37 2.11
C GLY A 295 -12.14 -5.88 2.37
N PRO A 296 -11.44 -5.50 3.47
CA PRO A 296 -11.13 -4.11 3.75
C PRO A 296 -10.33 -3.49 2.60
N LYS A 297 -10.62 -2.21 2.33
CA LYS A 297 -9.96 -1.43 1.29
C LYS A 297 -8.44 -1.47 1.48
N PRO A 298 -7.65 -1.55 0.40
CA PRO A 298 -6.21 -1.53 0.55
C PRO A 298 -5.78 -0.21 1.19
N LEU A 299 -5.11 -0.29 2.33
CA LEU A 299 -4.55 0.89 3.01
C LEU A 299 -3.35 1.48 2.25
N ILE A 300 -2.87 0.75 1.25
CA ILE A 300 -1.64 1.02 0.50
C ILE A 300 -1.99 0.89 -0.99
N TYR A 301 -2.02 2.02 -1.69
CA TYR A 301 -2.12 2.00 -3.15
C TYR A 301 -0.71 1.95 -3.76
N ALA A 302 -0.58 1.18 -4.84
CA ALA A 302 0.55 1.27 -5.78
C ALA A 302 0.80 2.74 -6.21
N PRO A 303 1.92 3.07 -6.89
CA PRO A 303 2.16 4.41 -7.43
C PRO A 303 1.19 4.77 -8.57
N ILE A 304 -0.09 4.92 -8.24
CA ILE A 304 -1.19 5.39 -9.09
C ILE A 304 -0.98 6.85 -9.39
N ALA A 305 -0.53 7.63 -8.41
CA ALA A 305 -0.19 9.04 -8.58
C ALA A 305 1.32 9.24 -8.40
N ARG A 306 1.93 10.03 -9.27
CA ARG A 306 3.31 10.48 -9.16
C ARG A 306 3.36 11.99 -9.36
N MET A 307 4.09 12.65 -8.46
CA MET A 307 4.43 14.07 -8.55
C MET A 307 5.83 14.23 -9.12
N GLU A 308 5.98 15.01 -10.17
CA GLU A 308 7.24 15.23 -10.89
C GLU A 308 7.12 16.48 -11.76
N ASP A 309 8.18 17.28 -11.86
CA ASP A 309 8.23 18.53 -12.64
C ASP A 309 8.45 18.21 -14.14
N TYR A 310 7.35 18.11 -14.91
CA TYR A 310 7.40 17.68 -16.32
C TYR A 310 7.69 18.85 -17.28
N ASP A 311 7.52 20.11 -16.86
CA ASP A 311 7.92 21.30 -17.65
C ASP A 311 9.12 22.07 -17.12
N PHE A 312 9.75 21.57 -16.06
CA PHE A 312 10.95 22.14 -15.45
C PHE A 312 10.72 23.57 -14.93
N ASP A 313 9.50 23.91 -14.51
CA ASP A 313 9.14 25.23 -14.00
C ASP A 313 9.38 25.40 -12.49
N GLY A 314 9.82 24.33 -11.82
CA GLY A 314 10.09 24.26 -10.39
C GLY A 314 8.88 23.85 -9.54
N TYR A 315 7.75 23.49 -10.16
CA TYR A 315 6.58 22.94 -9.49
C TYR A 315 6.33 21.49 -9.92
N ASP A 316 6.02 20.63 -8.96
CA ASP A 316 5.66 19.24 -9.26
C ASP A 316 4.29 19.17 -9.98
N ASP A 317 4.30 18.68 -11.21
CA ASP A 317 3.13 18.26 -11.97
C ASP A 317 2.64 16.88 -11.51
N LEU A 318 1.48 16.45 -12.03
CA LEU A 318 0.83 15.21 -11.59
C LEU A 318 0.60 14.25 -12.75
N ARG A 319 1.13 13.02 -12.59
CA ARG A 319 0.83 11.86 -13.43
C ARG A 319 -0.07 10.88 -12.66
N ILE A 320 -1.17 10.47 -13.27
CA ILE A 320 -2.12 9.50 -12.71
C ILE A 320 -2.21 8.29 -13.64
N VAL A 321 -2.08 7.07 -13.12
CA VAL A 321 -2.40 5.82 -13.82
C VAL A 321 -3.91 5.69 -13.90
N THR A 322 -4.45 5.62 -15.12
CA THR A 322 -5.90 5.53 -15.38
C THR A 322 -6.33 4.16 -15.90
N GLY A 323 -5.39 3.26 -16.09
CA GLY A 323 -5.66 1.92 -16.59
C GLY A 323 -4.40 1.07 -16.70
N THR A 324 -4.60 -0.23 -16.83
CA THR A 324 -3.54 -1.22 -16.99
C THR A 324 -3.61 -1.88 -18.35
N ASP A 325 -2.47 -2.36 -18.84
CA ASP A 325 -2.40 -3.18 -20.04
C ASP A 325 -2.83 -4.64 -19.75
N LYS A 326 -2.70 -5.51 -20.76
CA LYS A 326 -3.06 -6.94 -20.64
C LYS A 326 -2.15 -7.74 -19.70
N THR A 327 -0.98 -7.21 -19.35
CA THR A 327 -0.02 -7.84 -18.44
C THR A 327 -0.22 -7.40 -16.99
N GLY A 328 -1.11 -6.43 -16.74
CA GLY A 328 -1.31 -5.83 -15.43
C GLY A 328 -0.35 -4.67 -15.14
N ALA A 329 0.53 -4.32 -16.08
CA ALA A 329 1.37 -3.14 -15.97
C ALA A 329 0.57 -1.86 -16.22
N ALA A 330 1.07 -0.71 -15.76
CA ALA A 330 0.46 0.58 -16.05
C ALA A 330 0.41 0.81 -17.57
N GLY A 331 -0.80 0.92 -18.11
CA GLY A 331 -1.05 0.92 -19.56
C GLY A 331 -1.63 2.22 -20.09
N SER A 332 -2.26 3.03 -19.23
CA SER A 332 -2.74 4.36 -19.59
C SER A 332 -2.54 5.35 -18.45
N PHE A 333 -2.28 6.60 -18.82
CA PHE A 333 -1.93 7.67 -17.90
C PHE A 333 -2.68 8.95 -18.26
N SER A 334 -2.88 9.79 -17.26
CA SER A 334 -3.35 11.17 -17.42
C SER A 334 -2.41 12.11 -16.69
N PHE A 335 -1.96 13.13 -17.39
CA PHE A 335 -1.06 14.17 -16.93
C PHE A 335 -1.85 15.44 -16.66
N TYR A 336 -1.46 16.12 -15.58
CA TYR A 336 -2.02 17.38 -15.16
C TYR A 336 -0.88 18.33 -14.78
N ARG A 337 -0.92 19.52 -15.35
CA ARG A 337 0.03 20.60 -15.07
C ARG A 337 -0.39 21.38 -13.84
N TYR A 338 0.54 21.67 -12.92
CA TYR A 338 0.25 22.53 -11.78
C TYR A 338 0.17 24.01 -12.19
N ASP A 339 -0.87 24.71 -11.76
CA ASP A 339 -0.99 26.15 -11.94
C ASP A 339 -0.79 26.87 -10.59
N PRO A 340 0.39 27.45 -10.32
CA PRO A 340 0.70 28.06 -9.03
C PRO A 340 -0.17 29.29 -8.73
N SER A 341 -0.76 29.93 -9.73
CA SER A 341 -1.65 31.08 -9.53
C SER A 341 -3.00 30.68 -8.93
N SER A 342 -3.48 29.49 -9.30
CA SER A 342 -4.71 28.91 -8.76
C SER A 342 -4.48 27.93 -7.61
N GLY A 343 -3.27 27.38 -7.50
CA GLY A 343 -2.92 26.29 -6.59
C GLY A 343 -3.60 24.96 -6.95
N GLN A 344 -3.92 24.76 -8.22
CA GLN A 344 -4.67 23.60 -8.73
C GLN A 344 -3.99 23.01 -9.96
N TYR A 345 -4.24 21.73 -10.19
CA TYR A 345 -3.83 20.98 -11.36
C TYR A 345 -4.86 21.13 -12.49
N LYS A 346 -4.36 21.29 -13.72
CA LYS A 346 -5.16 21.34 -14.94
C LYS A 346 -4.74 20.20 -15.85
N GLU A 347 -5.71 19.50 -16.42
CA GLU A 347 -5.42 18.46 -17.41
C GLU A 347 -4.49 19.00 -18.50
N TRP A 348 -3.55 18.17 -18.95
CA TRP A 348 -2.51 18.55 -19.90
C TRP A 348 -2.67 17.83 -21.24
N PRO A 349 -3.45 18.40 -22.20
CA PRO A 349 -3.74 17.74 -23.47
C PRO A 349 -2.50 17.38 -24.28
N GLU A 350 -1.43 18.17 -24.18
CA GLU A 350 -0.19 17.97 -24.94
C GLU A 350 0.54 16.69 -24.51
N LEU A 351 0.74 16.47 -23.20
CA LEU A 351 1.33 15.22 -22.69
C LEU A 351 0.37 14.03 -22.84
N ASN A 352 -0.93 14.24 -22.64
CA ASN A 352 -1.96 13.20 -22.80
C ASN A 352 -2.12 12.72 -24.26
N ALA A 353 -1.64 13.49 -25.24
CA ALA A 353 -1.67 13.12 -26.65
C ALA A 353 -0.46 12.28 -27.09
N LEU A 354 0.54 12.07 -26.22
CA LEU A 354 1.71 11.26 -26.54
C LEU A 354 1.33 9.76 -26.64
N PRO A 355 2.02 8.99 -27.50
CA PRO A 355 1.71 7.57 -27.70
C PRO A 355 2.11 6.69 -26.51
N ALA A 356 2.96 7.21 -25.61
CA ALA A 356 3.41 6.54 -24.39
C ALA A 356 3.64 7.60 -23.30
N ALA A 357 3.66 7.15 -22.04
CA ALA A 357 3.94 8.04 -20.92
C ALA A 357 5.40 8.53 -20.96
N PRO A 358 5.64 9.85 -20.99
CA PRO A 358 6.97 10.37 -20.83
C PRO A 358 7.48 10.19 -19.39
N GLU A 359 8.79 10.07 -19.28
CA GLU A 359 9.58 10.17 -18.07
C GLU A 359 10.46 11.42 -18.19
N THR A 360 10.81 12.05 -17.07
CA THR A 360 11.75 13.16 -17.06
C THR A 360 13.19 12.65 -17.05
N ASP A 361 14.05 13.24 -17.87
CA ASP A 361 15.50 13.21 -17.69
C ASP A 361 15.93 14.50 -16.98
N PRO A 362 16.18 14.46 -15.65
CA PRO A 362 16.52 15.65 -14.89
C PRO A 362 17.93 16.18 -15.18
N HIS A 363 18.77 15.47 -15.94
CA HIS A 363 20.10 15.98 -16.29
C HIS A 363 20.05 17.01 -17.41
N ASP A 364 19.20 16.78 -18.39
CA ASP A 364 19.20 17.52 -19.64
C ASP A 364 17.89 18.29 -19.89
N GLU A 365 16.99 18.35 -18.90
CA GLU A 365 15.66 18.99 -19.00
C GLU A 365 14.86 18.49 -20.22
N TYR A 366 14.96 17.18 -20.48
CA TYR A 366 14.19 16.52 -21.53
C TYR A 366 13.09 15.65 -20.92
N LEU A 367 11.99 15.54 -21.65
CA LEU A 367 11.08 14.42 -21.51
C LEU A 367 11.50 13.34 -22.50
N TYR A 368 11.42 12.08 -22.11
CA TYR A 368 11.58 10.98 -23.05
C TYR A 368 10.49 9.93 -22.89
N TYR A 369 10.10 9.31 -24.00
CA TYR A 369 9.18 8.17 -24.00
C TYR A 369 9.66 7.11 -24.99
N GLU A 370 9.31 5.85 -24.70
CA GLU A 370 9.64 4.72 -25.56
C GLU A 370 8.39 4.18 -26.24
N THR A 371 8.53 3.80 -27.51
CA THR A 371 7.52 3.04 -28.25
C THR A 371 8.18 1.82 -28.87
N SER A 372 7.39 0.80 -29.17
CA SER A 372 7.89 -0.40 -29.83
C SER A 372 6.91 -0.91 -30.87
N VAL A 373 7.42 -1.29 -32.04
CA VAL A 373 6.67 -1.89 -33.13
C VAL A 373 7.33 -3.20 -33.51
N PHE A 374 6.53 -4.27 -33.65
CA PHE A 374 7.01 -5.58 -34.07
C PHE A 374 6.35 -5.98 -35.39
N GLU A 375 7.12 -6.00 -36.48
CA GLU A 375 6.66 -6.31 -37.84
C GLU A 375 7.68 -7.21 -38.56
N ASP A 376 7.21 -8.24 -39.27
CA ASP A 376 8.03 -9.13 -40.09
C ASP A 376 9.32 -9.64 -39.40
N ASN A 377 9.18 -10.15 -38.17
CA ASN A 377 10.28 -10.60 -37.30
C ASN A 377 11.29 -9.50 -36.91
N THR A 378 10.90 -8.23 -37.01
CA THR A 378 11.73 -7.09 -36.64
C THR A 378 11.05 -6.31 -35.52
N LEU A 379 11.71 -6.18 -34.38
CA LEU A 379 11.35 -5.25 -33.31
C LEU A 379 12.09 -3.94 -33.54
N ILE A 380 11.36 -2.83 -33.61
CA ILE A 380 11.91 -1.48 -33.57
C ILE A 380 11.45 -0.87 -32.26
N SER A 381 12.38 -0.62 -31.34
CA SER A 381 12.13 0.19 -30.15
C SER A 381 12.68 1.59 -30.39
N SER A 382 11.83 2.59 -30.27
CA SER A 382 12.17 4.01 -30.51
C SER A 382 12.04 4.80 -29.23
N ILE A 383 13.14 5.42 -28.79
CA ILE A 383 13.17 6.35 -27.65
C ILE A 383 13.17 7.77 -28.19
N TYR A 384 12.10 8.52 -27.93
CA TYR A 384 11.94 9.92 -28.34
C TYR A 384 12.32 10.85 -27.20
N TYR A 385 13.04 11.92 -27.51
CA TYR A 385 13.41 12.98 -26.57
C TYR A 385 12.74 14.29 -27.00
N LEU A 386 12.13 14.97 -26.05
CA LEU A 386 11.34 16.18 -26.23
C LEU A 386 11.82 17.27 -25.27
N SER A 387 11.73 18.53 -25.68
CA SER A 387 11.99 19.68 -24.83
C SER A 387 10.83 20.67 -24.87
N TRP A 388 10.77 21.55 -23.87
CA TRP A 388 9.86 22.67 -23.87
C TRP A 388 10.49 23.89 -24.54
N GLU A 389 9.89 24.36 -25.62
CA GLU A 389 10.27 25.59 -26.30
C GLU A 389 9.09 26.57 -26.34
N ASN A 390 9.24 27.72 -25.68
CA ASN A 390 8.21 28.76 -25.60
C ASN A 390 6.85 28.22 -25.12
N GLY A 391 6.87 27.29 -24.14
CA GLY A 391 5.69 26.67 -23.56
C GLY A 391 5.01 25.63 -24.45
N ARG A 392 5.72 25.08 -25.45
CA ARG A 392 5.26 23.98 -26.29
C ARG A 392 6.27 22.85 -26.30
N LEU A 393 5.77 21.63 -26.34
CA LEU A 393 6.59 20.44 -26.45
C LEU A 393 7.05 20.26 -27.90
N VAL A 394 8.37 20.14 -28.11
CA VAL A 394 8.98 19.94 -29.42
C VAL A 394 9.88 18.70 -29.41
N PRO A 395 9.92 17.92 -30.51
CA PRO A 395 10.82 16.79 -30.61
C PRO A 395 12.25 17.26 -30.87
N VAL A 396 13.21 16.68 -30.16
CA VAL A 396 14.64 17.02 -30.24
C VAL A 396 15.41 15.94 -30.99
N MET A 397 15.20 14.69 -30.60
CA MET A 397 15.82 13.52 -31.22
C MET A 397 15.04 12.25 -30.95
N HIS A 398 15.31 11.20 -31.73
CA HIS A 398 14.94 9.85 -31.33
C HIS A 398 16.03 8.84 -31.70
N ASN A 399 16.05 7.73 -30.98
CA ASN A 399 16.94 6.61 -31.20
C ASN A 399 16.13 5.35 -31.47
N ASP A 400 16.40 4.71 -32.59
CA ASP A 400 15.79 3.43 -32.96
C ASP A 400 16.78 2.30 -32.67
N ASN A 401 16.37 1.37 -31.80
CA ASN A 401 17.00 0.08 -31.57
C ASN A 401 16.26 -0.97 -32.42
N ILE A 402 16.91 -1.45 -33.47
CA ILE A 402 16.31 -2.38 -34.44
C ILE A 402 16.86 -3.78 -34.15
N THR A 403 15.98 -4.71 -33.79
CA THR A 403 16.33 -6.12 -33.56
C THR A 403 15.58 -7.02 -34.54
N VAL A 404 16.31 -7.73 -35.39
CA VAL A 404 15.75 -8.72 -36.32
C VAL A 404 15.91 -10.11 -35.72
N PHE A 405 14.84 -10.88 -35.71
CA PHE A 405 14.79 -12.25 -35.24
C PHE A 405 14.77 -13.23 -36.43
N SER A 406 15.43 -14.37 -36.26
CA SER A 406 15.33 -15.51 -37.17
C SER A 406 13.95 -16.17 -37.07
N GLU A 407 13.63 -17.07 -38.02
CA GLU A 407 12.39 -17.86 -37.99
C GLU A 407 12.23 -18.70 -36.71
N ASN A 408 13.32 -19.02 -36.02
CA ASN A 408 13.30 -19.77 -34.76
C ASN A 408 13.13 -18.87 -33.51
N GLY A 409 12.98 -17.55 -33.69
CA GLY A 409 12.86 -16.58 -32.61
C GLY A 409 14.18 -16.15 -31.97
N GLU A 410 15.33 -16.61 -32.49
CA GLU A 410 16.65 -16.17 -32.03
C GLU A 410 17.03 -14.82 -32.64
N VAL A 411 17.72 -13.97 -31.89
CA VAL A 411 18.23 -12.68 -32.39
C VAL A 411 19.24 -12.93 -33.53
N TYR A 412 18.90 -12.43 -34.72
CA TYR A 412 19.72 -12.53 -35.92
C TYR A 412 20.63 -11.30 -36.10
N PHE A 413 20.09 -10.11 -35.82
CA PHE A 413 20.79 -8.84 -36.05
C PHE A 413 20.28 -7.75 -35.11
N THR A 414 21.17 -6.83 -34.70
CA THR A 414 20.81 -5.61 -33.97
C THR A 414 21.52 -4.40 -34.60
N ASP A 415 20.82 -3.28 -34.73
CA ASP A 415 21.37 -1.99 -35.18
C ASP A 415 20.76 -0.85 -34.36
N ASN A 416 21.48 0.27 -34.29
CA ASN A 416 21.04 1.48 -33.61
C ASN A 416 21.16 2.68 -34.56
N ALA A 417 20.08 3.43 -34.72
CA ALA A 417 20.06 4.63 -35.55
C ALA A 417 19.55 5.84 -34.75
N GLY A 418 20.35 6.91 -34.72
CA GLY A 418 19.95 8.17 -34.11
C GLY A 418 19.48 9.17 -35.15
N TYR A 419 18.46 9.94 -34.80
CA TYR A 419 17.86 10.99 -35.64
C TYR A 419 17.65 12.25 -34.81
N ARG A 420 17.76 13.41 -35.46
CA ARG A 420 17.52 14.73 -34.85
C ARG A 420 16.55 15.52 -35.70
N TYR A 421 15.88 16.50 -35.08
CA TYR A 421 14.98 17.42 -35.76
C TYR A 421 15.66 18.79 -35.93
N ASP A 422 15.57 19.37 -37.12
CA ASP A 422 16.03 20.74 -37.38
C ASP A 422 15.02 21.79 -36.86
N GLU A 423 15.36 23.08 -36.96
CA GLU A 423 14.50 24.20 -36.55
C GLU A 423 13.13 24.26 -37.26
N ASN A 424 12.97 23.54 -38.38
CA ASN A 424 11.72 23.44 -39.14
C ASN A 424 10.97 22.14 -38.83
N GLY A 425 11.47 21.32 -37.91
CA GLY A 425 10.93 20.01 -37.56
C GLY A 425 11.26 18.92 -38.59
N ASN A 426 12.20 19.13 -39.50
CA ASN A 426 12.62 18.08 -40.43
C ASN A 426 13.63 17.14 -39.75
N GLU A 427 13.36 15.85 -39.85
CA GLU A 427 14.21 14.80 -39.33
C GLU A 427 15.45 14.57 -40.21
N TYR A 428 16.60 14.34 -39.59
CA TYR A 428 17.81 13.90 -40.27
C TYR A 428 18.59 12.87 -39.43
N LYS A 429 19.17 11.87 -40.12
CA LYS A 429 19.96 10.81 -39.48
C LYS A 429 21.32 11.34 -39.03
N CYS A 430 21.73 11.07 -37.80
CA CYS A 430 23.05 11.40 -37.27
C CYS A 430 23.91 10.15 -37.04
N THR A 431 25.15 10.18 -37.53
CA THR A 431 26.10 9.04 -37.51
C THR A 431 26.97 8.97 -36.24
N ALA A 432 26.87 9.95 -35.34
CA ALA A 432 27.62 9.99 -34.09
C ALA A 432 26.67 10.27 -32.93
N PHE A 433 26.69 9.39 -31.94
CA PHE A 433 26.09 9.58 -30.63
C PHE A 433 26.94 10.62 -29.87
N GLU A 434 26.78 11.90 -30.20
CA GLU A 434 27.10 12.95 -29.25
C GLU A 434 25.82 13.18 -28.45
N TYR A 435 25.82 12.84 -27.16
CA TYR A 435 24.89 13.46 -26.20
C TYR A 435 24.83 14.96 -26.53
N PRO A 436 23.65 15.62 -26.51
CA PRO A 436 23.61 17.06 -26.67
C PRO A 436 24.66 17.67 -25.73
N LYS A 437 25.63 18.38 -26.31
CA LYS A 437 26.71 18.98 -25.53
C LYS A 437 26.06 19.92 -24.52
N THR A 438 26.33 19.67 -23.24
CA THR A 438 26.12 20.63 -22.16
C THR A 438 26.69 21.98 -22.62
N VAL A 439 25.80 22.93 -22.90
CA VAL A 439 26.22 24.31 -23.09
C VAL A 439 26.40 24.87 -21.69
N SER A 440 27.57 24.64 -21.10
CA SER A 440 27.97 25.38 -19.91
C SER A 440 28.16 26.85 -20.30
N GLY A 441 27.32 27.71 -19.73
CA GLY A 441 27.50 29.16 -19.72
C GLY A 441 28.63 29.59 -18.80
#